data_AF-A0A328Z0Y2-F1
#
_entry.id   AF-A0A328Z0Y2-F1
#
_cell.length_a   1.000
_cell.length_b   1.000
_cell.length_c   1.000
_cell.angle_alpha   90.00
_cell.angle_beta   90.00
_cell.angle_gamma   90.00
#
_symmetry.space_group_name_H-M   'P 1'
#
loop_
_entity.id
_entity.type
_entity.pdbx_description
1 polymer ?
#
loop_
_entity_poly.entity_id
_entity_poly.type
_entity_poly.pdbx_seq_one_letter_code
_entity_poly.pdbx_strand_id
1 'polypeptide(L)'
;MTVNGPRATSRRRTIAQEEERAWVSFYRRAKDATIASEVLEQLEADPEMKRDHLALYLCCREALRLQQAREARQQRIGQFVRWLFGGLFMRAPKAARDLAVACLPETRVEPANAQVQRMIAKNPKVRASRAAFQASAGAPAAPTGVDSVDAAPRVVQASG
;
A
#
# COMPACT_ATOMS: atom_id res chain seq x y z
N MET A 1 -53.15 39.93 19.69
CA MET A 1 -52.18 39.84 20.80
C MET A 1 -51.90 38.36 21.04
N THR A 2 -50.78 37.84 20.54
CA THR A 2 -50.45 36.41 20.63
C THR A 2 -49.68 36.15 21.92
N VAL A 3 -50.25 35.31 22.78
CA VAL A 3 -49.67 34.84 24.05
C VAL A 3 -48.54 33.86 23.74
N ASN A 4 -47.32 34.37 23.52
CA ASN A 4 -46.11 33.55 23.57
C ASN A 4 -45.69 33.39 25.04
N GLY A 5 -46.29 32.40 25.69
CA GLY A 5 -46.10 32.12 27.12
C GLY A 5 -44.79 31.41 27.50
N PRO A 6 -44.58 31.15 28.81
CA PRO A 6 -43.32 30.70 29.47
C PRO A 6 -42.74 29.34 29.02
N ARG A 7 -43.35 28.67 28.03
CA ARG A 7 -42.86 27.38 27.50
C ARG A 7 -41.61 27.54 26.62
N ALA A 8 -41.42 28.69 25.99
CA ALA A 8 -40.24 28.94 25.16
C ALA A 8 -38.94 29.05 25.99
N THR A 9 -39.02 29.68 27.17
CA THR A 9 -37.87 29.82 28.08
C THR A 9 -37.53 28.52 28.79
N SER A 10 -38.52 27.70 29.16
CA SER A 10 -38.26 26.38 29.75
C SER A 10 -37.55 25.43 28.76
N ARG A 11 -37.98 25.42 27.49
CA ARG A 11 -37.33 24.62 26.43
C ARG A 11 -35.88 25.04 26.17
N ARG A 12 -35.59 26.34 26.18
CA ARG A 12 -34.21 26.84 26.05
C ARG A 12 -33.33 26.38 27.21
N ARG A 13 -33.87 26.38 28.43
CA ARG A 13 -33.14 25.91 29.63
C ARG A 13 -32.84 24.41 29.58
N THR A 14 -33.75 23.59 29.07
CA THR A 14 -33.51 22.15 28.90
C THR A 14 -32.46 21.88 27.83
N ILE A 15 -32.47 22.63 26.72
CA ILE A 15 -31.45 22.49 25.67
C ILE A 15 -30.05 22.82 26.23
N ALA A 16 -29.91 23.94 26.95
CA ALA A 16 -28.65 24.30 27.58
C ALA A 16 -28.13 23.23 28.57
N GLN A 17 -29.04 22.55 29.30
CA GLN A 17 -28.66 21.45 30.18
C GLN A 17 -28.23 20.19 29.41
N GLU A 18 -28.85 19.90 28.28
CA GLU A 18 -28.46 18.78 27.42
C GLU A 18 -27.14 19.05 26.71
N GLU A 19 -26.89 20.28 26.29
CA GLU A 19 -25.61 20.73 25.74
C GLU A 19 -24.49 20.59 26.76
N GLU A 20 -24.69 21.04 28.01
CA GLU A 20 -23.70 20.86 29.08
C GLU A 20 -23.39 19.38 29.32
N ARG A 21 -24.41 18.52 29.32
CA ARG A 21 -24.21 17.07 29.42
C ARG A 21 -23.47 16.50 28.22
N ALA A 22 -23.73 17.01 27.01
CA ALA A 22 -23.04 16.62 25.80
C ALA A 22 -21.55 16.99 25.89
N TRP A 23 -21.21 18.19 26.37
CA TRP A 23 -19.82 18.60 26.58
C TRP A 23 -19.08 17.67 27.52
N VAL A 24 -19.67 17.32 28.67
CA VAL A 24 -19.07 16.34 29.60
C VAL A 24 -18.84 14.99 28.92
N SER A 25 -19.76 14.56 28.05
CA SER A 25 -19.62 13.32 27.29
C SER A 25 -18.43 13.37 26.31
N PHE A 26 -18.21 14.50 25.65
CA PHE A 26 -17.07 14.71 24.76
C PHE A 26 -15.75 14.69 25.52
N TYR A 27 -15.67 15.32 26.70
CA TYR A 27 -14.47 15.24 27.54
C TYR A 27 -14.07 13.81 27.87
N ARG A 28 -15.04 12.94 28.20
CA ARG A 28 -14.77 11.52 28.48
C ARG A 28 -14.31 10.76 27.26
N ARG A 29 -14.82 11.13 26.08
CA ARG A 29 -14.56 10.46 24.80
C ARG A 29 -13.40 11.06 24.00
N ALA A 30 -12.86 12.21 24.40
CA ALA A 30 -11.77 12.90 23.71
C ALA A 30 -10.47 12.10 23.61
N LYS A 31 -10.36 10.94 24.28
CA LYS A 31 -9.28 9.96 24.12
C LYS A 31 -9.33 9.21 22.79
N ASP A 32 -10.50 9.17 22.15
CA ASP A 32 -10.71 8.57 20.84
C ASP A 32 -10.34 9.58 19.76
N ALA A 33 -9.43 9.19 18.86
CA ALA A 33 -8.87 10.07 17.84
C ALA A 33 -9.91 10.54 16.82
N THR A 34 -10.89 9.70 16.46
CA THR A 34 -11.93 10.05 15.48
C THR A 34 -12.87 11.12 16.01
N ILE A 35 -13.29 10.99 17.27
CA ILE A 35 -14.14 11.98 17.93
C ILE A 35 -13.35 13.25 18.20
N ALA A 36 -12.08 13.11 18.61
CA ALA A 36 -11.22 14.25 18.87
C ALA A 36 -11.00 15.10 17.61
N SER A 37 -10.89 14.52 16.41
CA SER A 37 -10.76 15.31 15.17
C SER A 37 -12.02 16.09 14.85
N GLU A 38 -13.20 15.48 14.94
CA GLU A 38 -14.48 16.17 14.65
C GLU A 38 -14.73 17.31 15.64
N VAL A 39 -14.52 17.05 16.94
CA VAL A 39 -14.68 18.06 18.00
C VAL A 39 -13.65 19.17 17.81
N LEU A 40 -12.42 18.85 17.44
CA LEU A 40 -11.36 19.84 17.19
C LEU A 40 -11.70 20.75 16.01
N GLU A 41 -12.19 20.20 14.90
CA GLU A 41 -12.62 20.97 13.73
C GLU A 41 -13.74 21.94 14.09
N GLN A 42 -14.74 21.49 14.86
CA GLN A 42 -15.83 22.34 15.32
C GLN A 42 -15.35 23.45 16.26
N LEU A 43 -14.44 23.14 17.19
CA LEU A 43 -13.84 24.15 18.09
C LEU A 43 -12.92 25.12 17.34
N GLU A 44 -12.31 24.74 16.23
CA GLU A 44 -11.50 25.67 15.43
C GLU A 44 -12.34 26.58 14.54
N ALA A 45 -13.52 26.12 14.12
CA ALA A 45 -14.50 26.94 13.39
C ALA A 45 -15.15 28.02 14.26
N ASP A 46 -15.34 27.78 15.56
CA ASP A 46 -15.96 28.72 16.50
C ASP A 46 -14.97 29.18 17.60
N PRO A 47 -14.39 30.40 17.48
CA PRO A 47 -13.40 30.90 18.42
C PRO A 47 -13.96 31.26 19.80
N GLU A 48 -15.27 31.50 19.94
CA GLU A 48 -15.88 31.74 21.25
C GLU A 48 -16.01 30.41 22.00
N MET A 49 -16.55 29.37 21.35
CA MET A 49 -16.61 28.02 21.95
C MET A 49 -15.23 27.47 22.31
N LYS A 50 -14.21 27.77 21.50
CA LYS A 50 -12.82 27.39 21.80
C LYS A 50 -12.30 28.00 23.09
N ARG A 51 -12.67 29.25 23.39
CA ARG A 51 -12.24 29.95 24.59
C ARG A 51 -12.93 29.38 25.82
N ASP A 52 -14.22 29.06 25.71
CA ASP A 52 -15.01 28.49 26.79
C ASP A 52 -14.61 27.04 27.12
N HIS A 53 -14.16 26.28 26.11
CA HIS A 53 -13.77 24.87 26.26
C HIS A 53 -12.30 24.60 25.88
N LEU A 54 -11.39 25.49 26.30
CA LEU A 54 -9.95 25.38 25.98
C LEU A 54 -9.32 24.06 26.47
N ALA A 55 -9.76 23.54 27.61
CA ALA A 55 -9.24 22.27 28.11
C ALA A 55 -9.61 21.10 27.17
N LEU A 56 -10.83 21.08 26.63
CA LEU A 56 -11.27 20.09 25.65
C LEU A 56 -10.41 20.16 24.39
N TYR A 57 -10.17 21.38 23.89
CA TYR A 57 -9.29 21.62 22.74
C TYR A 57 -7.91 20.99 22.92
N LEU A 58 -7.30 21.19 24.10
CA LEU A 58 -5.99 20.62 24.42
C LEU A 58 -6.04 19.10 24.52
N CYS A 59 -7.07 18.53 25.15
CA CYS A 59 -7.26 17.08 25.23
C CYS A 59 -7.38 16.46 23.83
N CYS A 60 -8.16 17.07 22.93
CA CYS A 60 -8.29 16.60 21.55
C CYS A 60 -6.95 16.62 20.81
N ARG A 61 -6.17 17.71 20.92
CA ARG A 61 -4.83 17.76 20.30
C ARG A 61 -3.87 16.72 20.87
N GLU A 62 -3.92 16.47 22.17
CA GLU A 62 -3.10 15.44 22.81
C GLU A 62 -3.46 14.04 22.28
N ALA A 63 -4.75 13.72 22.21
CA ALA A 63 -5.21 12.44 21.70
C ALA A 63 -4.75 12.18 20.25
N LEU A 64 -4.83 13.20 19.39
CA LEU A 64 -4.34 13.10 18.00
C LEU A 64 -2.82 12.88 17.94
N ARG A 65 -2.03 13.57 18.77
CA ARG A 65 -0.57 13.35 18.84
C ARG A 65 -0.22 11.95 19.34
N LEU A 66 -0.93 11.45 20.35
CA LEU A 66 -0.76 10.09 20.84
C LEU A 66 -1.08 9.06 19.76
N GLN A 67 -2.14 9.28 18.98
CA GLN A 67 -2.51 8.38 17.90
C GLN A 67 -1.47 8.37 16.78
N GLN A 68 -0.99 9.53 16.35
CA GLN A 68 0.10 9.62 15.38
C GLN A 68 1.36 8.90 15.87
N ALA A 69 1.70 9.03 17.15
CA ALA A 69 2.84 8.32 17.74
C ALA A 69 2.64 6.80 17.75
N ARG A 70 1.42 6.32 17.98
CA ARG A 70 1.08 4.89 17.89
C ARG A 70 1.18 4.39 16.46
N GLU A 71 0.62 5.11 15.50
CA GLU A 71 0.68 4.78 14.07
C GLU A 71 2.12 4.75 13.56
N ALA A 72 2.95 5.73 13.92
CA ALA A 72 4.37 5.75 13.55
C ALA A 72 5.14 4.53 14.07
N ARG A 73 4.83 4.05 15.29
CA ARG A 73 5.41 2.81 15.81
C ARG A 73 4.93 1.60 15.01
N GLN A 74 3.63 1.50 14.75
CA GLN A 74 3.07 0.38 13.98
C GLN A 74 3.62 0.34 12.54
N GLN A 75 3.81 1.50 11.91
CA GLN A 75 4.43 1.60 10.58
C GLN A 75 5.88 1.07 10.59
N ARG A 76 6.69 1.43 11.59
CA ARG A 76 8.05 0.90 11.73
C ARG A 76 8.06 -0.62 11.90
N ILE A 77 7.16 -1.15 12.72
CA ILE A 77 7.02 -2.60 12.93
C ILE A 77 6.59 -3.29 11.64
N GLY A 78 5.56 -2.79 10.96
CA GLY A 78 5.09 -3.35 9.70
C GLY A 78 6.14 -3.32 8.60
N GLN A 79 6.89 -2.22 8.49
CA GLN A 79 8.01 -2.10 7.55
C GLN A 79 9.15 -3.07 7.90
N PHE A 80 9.50 -3.19 9.18
CA PHE A 80 10.51 -4.12 9.64
C PHE A 80 10.13 -5.57 9.34
N VAL A 81 8.90 -5.97 9.64
CA VAL A 81 8.37 -7.31 9.35
C VAL A 81 8.39 -7.56 7.84
N ARG A 82 7.89 -6.62 7.03
CA ARG A 82 7.91 -6.77 5.57
C ARG A 82 9.33 -6.92 5.01
N TRP A 83 10.29 -6.15 5.53
CA TRP A 83 11.69 -6.27 5.14
C TRP A 83 12.30 -7.61 5.57
N LEU A 84 12.07 -8.04 6.82
CA LEU A 84 12.61 -9.28 7.36
C LEU A 84 12.08 -10.50 6.59
N PHE A 85 10.76 -10.58 6.40
CA PHE A 85 10.14 -11.67 5.64
C PHE A 85 10.49 -11.58 4.14
N GLY A 86 10.52 -10.39 3.55
CA GLY A 86 10.97 -10.20 2.16
C GLY A 86 12.41 -10.68 1.95
N GLY A 87 13.33 -10.32 2.86
CA GLY A 87 14.72 -10.74 2.80
C GLY A 87 14.88 -12.25 3.02
N LEU A 88 14.27 -12.78 4.08
CA LEU A 88 14.41 -14.19 4.43
C LEU A 88 13.76 -15.11 3.39
N PHE A 89 12.55 -14.81 2.93
CA PHE A 89 11.83 -15.72 2.03
C PHE A 89 12.17 -15.51 0.55
N MET A 90 12.46 -14.28 0.10
CA MET A 90 12.71 -14.03 -1.33
C MET A 90 14.20 -14.03 -1.71
N ARG A 91 15.09 -13.69 -0.76
CA ARG A 91 16.51 -13.45 -1.04
C ARG A 91 17.43 -14.52 -0.42
N ALA A 92 17.08 -15.08 0.74
CA ALA A 92 17.87 -16.16 1.33
C ALA A 92 17.94 -17.45 0.48
N PRO A 93 16.87 -17.97 -0.14
CA PRO A 93 16.99 -19.19 -0.96
C PRO A 93 17.84 -18.98 -2.22
N LYS A 94 17.84 -17.76 -2.79
CA LYS A 94 18.73 -17.39 -3.90
C LYS A 94 20.19 -17.37 -3.45
N ALA A 95 20.48 -16.70 -2.34
CA ALA A 95 21.85 -16.63 -1.80
C ALA A 95 22.39 -18.01 -1.39
N ALA A 96 21.55 -18.89 -0.81
CA ALA A 96 21.93 -20.25 -0.47
C ALA A 96 22.22 -21.09 -1.72
N ARG A 97 21.43 -20.93 -2.78
CA ARG A 97 21.68 -21.55 -4.09
C ARG A 97 22.98 -21.04 -4.71
N ASP A 98 23.20 -19.73 -4.73
CA ASP A 98 24.39 -19.12 -5.33
C ASP A 98 25.67 -19.53 -4.58
N LEU A 99 25.61 -19.58 -3.25
CA LEU A 99 26.71 -20.10 -2.42
C LEU A 99 26.94 -21.59 -2.66
N ALA A 100 25.88 -22.40 -2.74
CA ALA A 100 26.01 -23.82 -3.07
C ALA A 100 26.65 -24.01 -4.45
N VAL A 101 26.25 -23.22 -5.46
CA VAL A 101 26.86 -23.21 -6.80
C VAL A 101 28.34 -22.81 -6.74
N ALA A 102 28.71 -21.81 -5.95
CA ALA A 102 30.10 -21.38 -5.79
C ALA A 102 30.96 -22.38 -5.00
N CYS A 103 30.33 -23.19 -4.14
CA CYS A 103 30.98 -24.27 -3.39
C CYS A 103 30.99 -25.61 -4.13
N LEU A 104 30.42 -25.71 -5.34
CA LEU A 104 30.66 -26.87 -6.18
C LEU A 104 32.14 -26.85 -6.58
N PRO A 105 32.88 -27.96 -6.39
CA PRO A 105 34.26 -28.05 -6.86
C PRO A 105 34.28 -27.76 -8.36
N GLU A 106 35.25 -26.97 -8.81
CA GLU A 106 35.46 -26.59 -10.20
C GLU A 106 35.52 -27.85 -11.08
N THR A 107 34.36 -28.31 -11.57
CA THR A 107 34.26 -29.52 -12.37
C THR A 107 34.92 -29.20 -13.70
N ARG A 108 36.15 -29.74 -13.86
CA ARG A 108 36.92 -29.72 -15.11
C ARG A 108 35.98 -29.95 -16.29
N VAL A 109 35.83 -28.92 -17.12
CA VAL A 109 35.25 -28.91 -18.48
C VAL A 109 34.09 -29.89 -18.66
N GLU A 110 32.89 -29.41 -18.36
CA GLU A 110 31.63 -30.13 -18.60
C GLU A 110 31.53 -30.56 -20.08
N PRO A 111 31.46 -31.86 -20.40
CA PRO A 111 31.52 -32.37 -21.77
C PRO A 111 30.31 -31.92 -22.63
N ALA A 112 29.22 -31.50 -22.00
CA ALA A 112 28.05 -30.96 -22.66
C ALA A 112 28.36 -29.67 -23.44
N ASN A 113 29.20 -28.78 -22.90
CA ASN A 113 29.56 -27.52 -23.56
C ASN A 113 30.39 -27.76 -24.83
N ALA A 114 31.32 -28.72 -24.78
CA ALA A 114 32.09 -29.14 -25.94
C ALA A 114 31.19 -29.77 -27.02
N GLN A 115 30.18 -30.54 -26.62
CA GLN A 115 29.23 -31.14 -27.56
C GLN A 115 28.28 -30.10 -28.18
N VAL A 116 27.79 -29.14 -27.41
CA VAL A 116 26.97 -28.03 -27.90
C VAL A 116 27.77 -27.16 -28.89
N GLN A 117 29.03 -26.82 -28.57
CA GLN A 117 29.91 -26.11 -29.50
C GLN A 117 30.14 -26.93 -30.78
N ARG A 118 30.36 -28.24 -30.66
CA ARG A 118 30.50 -29.13 -31.81
C ARG A 118 29.23 -29.18 -32.66
N MET A 119 28.04 -29.18 -32.06
CA MET A 119 26.77 -29.17 -32.81
C MET A 119 26.53 -27.84 -33.54
N ILE A 120 26.91 -26.72 -32.94
CA ILE A 120 26.83 -25.38 -33.55
C ILE A 120 27.86 -25.22 -34.68
N ALA A 121 29.04 -25.81 -34.50
CA ALA A 121 30.07 -25.85 -35.54
C ALA A 121 29.59 -26.70 -36.74
N LYS A 122 29.00 -27.86 -36.49
CA LYS A 122 28.53 -28.79 -37.53
C LYS A 122 27.25 -28.35 -38.26
N ASN A 123 26.34 -27.64 -37.58
CA ASN A 123 25.03 -27.31 -38.13
C ASN A 123 24.85 -25.79 -38.35
N PRO A 124 24.86 -25.30 -39.61
CA PRO A 124 24.75 -23.86 -39.88
C PRO A 124 23.37 -23.29 -39.48
N LYS A 125 22.30 -24.08 -39.56
CA LYS A 125 20.94 -23.68 -39.15
C LYS A 125 20.84 -23.42 -37.64
N VAL A 126 21.52 -24.23 -36.82
CA VAL A 126 21.59 -24.08 -35.36
C VAL A 126 22.41 -22.85 -34.98
N ARG A 127 23.46 -22.55 -35.77
CA ARG A 127 24.24 -21.32 -35.61
C ARG A 127 23.42 -20.07 -35.90
N ALA A 128 22.66 -20.07 -36.99
CA ALA A 128 21.81 -18.94 -37.37
C ALA A 128 20.69 -18.69 -36.36
N SER A 129 20.00 -19.73 -35.87
CA SER A 129 18.96 -19.58 -34.85
C SER A 129 19.52 -19.07 -33.52
N ARG A 130 20.71 -19.53 -33.11
CA ARG A 130 21.39 -19.01 -31.91
C ARG A 130 21.79 -17.54 -32.06
N ALA A 131 22.28 -17.14 -33.23
CA ALA A 131 22.63 -15.74 -33.51
C ALA A 131 21.39 -14.82 -33.46
N ALA A 132 20.27 -15.26 -34.05
CA ALA A 132 19.01 -14.53 -33.99
C ALA A 132 18.48 -14.39 -32.56
N PHE A 133 18.57 -15.46 -31.76
CA PHE A 133 18.15 -15.43 -30.35
C PHE A 133 18.99 -14.48 -29.50
N GLN A 134 20.33 -14.49 -29.69
CA GLN A 134 21.22 -13.58 -28.97
C GLN A 134 21.03 -12.12 -29.37
N ALA A 135 20.75 -11.84 -30.65
CA ALA A 135 20.40 -10.50 -31.11
C ALA A 135 19.12 -9.97 -30.45
N SER A 136 18.17 -10.86 -30.15
CA SER A 136 16.92 -10.47 -29.47
C SER A 136 17.07 -10.28 -27.95
N ALA A 137 18.05 -10.94 -27.31
CA ALA A 137 18.29 -10.85 -25.87
C ALA A 137 19.11 -9.62 -25.43
N GLY A 138 19.79 -8.94 -26.36
CA GLY A 138 20.60 -7.74 -26.10
C GLY A 138 19.88 -6.40 -26.32
N ALA A 139 18.62 -6.40 -26.76
CA ALA A 139 17.87 -5.18 -26.98
C ALA A 139 17.23 -4.70 -25.65
N PRO A 140 17.56 -3.51 -25.13
CA PRO A 140 16.77 -2.91 -24.06
C PRO A 140 15.36 -2.67 -24.61
N ALA A 141 14.35 -3.22 -23.94
CA ALA A 141 12.96 -3.03 -24.31
C ALA A 141 12.60 -1.53 -24.25
N ALA A 142 12.47 -0.90 -25.42
CA ALA A 142 11.84 0.40 -25.57
C ALA A 142 10.31 0.21 -25.62
N PRO A 143 9.52 0.99 -24.87
CA PRO A 143 8.07 0.86 -24.85
C PRO A 143 7.43 1.79 -25.89
N THR A 144 6.74 1.21 -26.86
CA THR A 144 5.72 1.85 -27.72
C THR A 144 4.91 0.70 -28.33
N GLY A 145 3.59 0.61 -28.25
CA GLY A 145 2.60 1.68 -28.23
C GLY A 145 1.75 1.54 -29.49
N VAL A 146 0.56 0.95 -29.30
CA VAL A 146 -0.72 1.19 -30.00
C VAL A 146 -0.88 0.91 -31.52
N ASP A 147 -1.86 0.01 -31.77
CA ASP A 147 -3.01 0.15 -32.67
C ASP A 147 -3.16 -0.70 -33.96
N SER A 148 -4.31 -1.39 -33.96
CA SER A 148 -5.26 -1.69 -35.04
C SER A 148 -4.91 -2.73 -36.10
N VAL A 149 -5.55 -3.92 -36.08
CA VAL A 149 -6.90 -4.30 -36.60
C VAL A 149 -6.70 -5.01 -37.95
N ASP A 150 -6.95 -6.32 -38.04
CA ASP A 150 -8.24 -6.88 -38.52
C ASP A 150 -8.20 -8.42 -38.75
N ALA A 151 -9.40 -9.00 -38.77
CA ALA A 151 -9.84 -10.26 -39.38
C ALA A 151 -9.66 -11.60 -38.64
N ALA A 152 -10.69 -11.97 -37.87
CA ALA A 152 -11.13 -13.35 -37.61
C ALA A 152 -12.16 -13.80 -38.69
N PRO A 153 -12.71 -15.04 -38.71
CA PRO A 153 -12.22 -16.35 -38.25
C PRO A 153 -12.23 -17.43 -39.37
N ARG A 154 -11.54 -18.56 -39.15
CA ARG A 154 -11.46 -19.69 -40.09
C ARG A 154 -12.54 -20.75 -39.79
N VAL A 155 -13.34 -21.07 -40.81
CA VAL A 155 -14.37 -22.12 -40.86
C VAL A 155 -13.78 -23.50 -40.55
N VAL A 156 -14.40 -24.27 -39.64
CA VAL A 156 -14.09 -25.69 -39.38
C VAL A 156 -15.16 -26.54 -40.09
N GLN A 157 -14.76 -27.24 -41.15
CA GLN A 157 -15.51 -28.37 -41.70
C GLN A 157 -15.18 -29.62 -40.88
N ALA A 158 -16.20 -30.23 -40.28
CA ALA A 158 -16.14 -31.60 -39.78
C ALA A 158 -16.47 -32.55 -40.94
N SER A 159 -15.56 -33.47 -41.25
CA SER A 159 -15.81 -34.63 -42.12
C SER A 159 -16.26 -35.81 -41.27
N GLY A 160 -17.18 -36.59 -41.81
CA GLY A 160 -17.87 -37.71 -41.15
C GLY A 160 -17.10 -39.02 -41.18
#